data_AF-A0A836WSA2-F1
#
_entry.id   AF-A0A836WSA2-F1
#
_cell.length_a   1.000
_cell.length_b   1.000
_cell.length_c   1.000
_cell.angle_alpha   90.00
_cell.angle_beta   90.00
_cell.angle_gamma   90.00
#
_symmetry.space_group_name_H-M   'P 1'
#
loop_
_entity.id
_entity.type
_entity.pdbx_description
1 polymer ?
#
loop_
_entity_poly.entity_id
_entity_poly.type
_entity_poly.pdbx_seq_one_letter_code
_entity_poly.pdbx_strand_id
1 'polypeptide(L)'
;MSESQTPNSISQEPINILFSPSSIAKKDVWDIDLIQILDLLKKILEKTGKKDLKVAGMAALASSQIYRMKVESIFALQRAAMEKKSMHQRTDVDIELIDIPYRHESTYPVSL
;
A
#
# COMPACT_ATOMS: atom_id res chain seq x y z
N MET A 1 -7.32 51.62 8.72
CA MET A 1 -6.08 50.81 8.70
C MET A 1 -6.50 49.35 8.64
N SER A 2 -6.17 48.66 7.56
CA SER A 2 -6.66 47.30 7.28
C SER A 2 -5.73 46.29 7.96
N GLU A 3 -6.26 45.48 8.87
CA GLU A 3 -5.57 44.36 9.49
C GLU A 3 -5.15 43.35 8.42
N SER A 4 -3.87 43.31 8.12
CA SER A 4 -3.24 42.32 7.26
C SER A 4 -3.27 40.96 7.97
N GLN A 5 -4.21 40.11 7.58
CA GLN A 5 -4.17 38.69 7.90
C GLN A 5 -2.82 38.12 7.47
N THR A 6 -2.07 37.55 8.39
CA THR A 6 -0.77 36.92 8.14
C THR A 6 -0.99 35.58 7.43
N PRO A 7 -0.66 35.43 6.13
CA PRO A 7 -0.85 34.16 5.42
C PRO A 7 0.29 33.15 5.66
N ASN A 8 1.26 33.47 6.52
CA ASN A 8 2.56 32.79 6.56
C ASN A 8 2.72 31.67 7.60
N SER A 9 1.71 31.34 8.41
CA SER A 9 1.84 30.27 9.43
C SER A 9 1.34 28.89 8.98
N ILE A 10 0.45 28.83 7.97
CA ILE A 10 -0.16 27.59 7.50
C ILE A 10 0.62 26.98 6.32
N SER A 11 1.39 27.80 5.59
CA SER A 11 2.24 27.42 4.46
C SER A 11 3.59 26.79 4.88
N GLN A 12 3.59 25.98 5.95
CA GLN A 12 4.77 25.19 6.30
C GLN A 12 4.90 24.00 5.34
N GLU A 13 6.11 23.77 4.83
CA GLU A 13 6.44 22.72 3.85
C GLU A 13 5.84 21.33 4.12
N PRO A 14 5.74 20.80 5.36
CA PRO A 14 5.10 19.50 5.60
C PRO A 14 3.57 19.53 5.46
N ILE A 15 2.90 20.65 5.78
CA ILE A 15 1.43 20.75 5.81
C ILE A 15 0.88 21.03 4.40
N ASN A 16 1.67 21.68 3.54
CA ASN A 16 1.26 22.03 2.18
C ASN A 16 0.85 20.80 1.34
N ILE A 17 1.40 19.63 1.67
CA ILE A 17 1.03 18.35 1.06
C ILE A 17 -0.47 18.06 1.25
N LEU A 18 -1.07 18.46 2.38
CA LEU A 18 -2.51 18.29 2.65
C LEU A 18 -3.40 19.28 1.87
N PHE A 19 -2.83 20.31 1.26
CA PHE A 19 -3.58 21.32 0.49
C PHE A 19 -3.37 21.21 -1.02
N SER A 20 -2.39 20.42 -1.46
CA SER A 20 -1.98 20.30 -2.86
C SER A 20 -2.10 18.85 -3.36
N PRO A 21 -3.31 18.36 -3.67
CA PRO A 21 -3.52 16.95 -4.06
C PRO A 21 -2.75 16.56 -5.34
N SER A 22 -2.55 17.51 -6.25
CA SER A 22 -1.77 17.33 -7.47
C SER A 22 -0.27 17.09 -7.22
N SER A 23 0.26 17.55 -6.09
CA SER A 23 1.65 17.32 -5.70
C SER A 23 1.87 15.93 -5.12
N ILE A 24 0.81 15.29 -4.62
CA ILE A 24 0.87 13.96 -4.01
C ILE A 24 1.08 12.88 -5.08
N ALA A 25 0.54 13.07 -6.28
CA ALA A 25 0.74 12.13 -7.40
C ALA A 25 2.17 12.14 -7.96
N LYS A 26 2.95 13.22 -7.72
CA LYS A 26 4.33 13.36 -8.21
C LYS A 26 5.38 12.90 -7.20
N LYS A 27 5.04 12.84 -5.92
CA LYS A 27 5.91 12.32 -4.86
C LYS A 27 5.58 10.86 -4.58
N ASP A 28 6.57 10.10 -4.11
CA ASP A 28 6.32 8.75 -3.62
C ASP A 28 5.43 8.79 -2.37
N VAL A 29 4.31 8.05 -2.42
CA VAL A 29 3.27 8.06 -1.39
C VAL A 29 3.77 7.52 -0.05
N TRP A 30 4.78 6.64 -0.11
CA TRP A 30 5.36 5.96 1.05
C TRP A 30 6.19 6.88 1.94
N ASP A 31 6.81 7.91 1.38
CA ASP A 31 7.65 8.87 2.11
C ASP A 31 6.83 9.87 2.94
N ILE A 32 5.50 9.81 2.85
CA ILE A 32 4.60 10.75 3.51
C ILE A 32 4.20 10.21 4.90
N ASP A 33 4.76 10.86 5.93
CA ASP A 33 4.41 10.68 7.34
C ASP A 33 3.13 11.43 7.72
N LEU A 34 2.00 10.90 7.27
CA LEU A 34 0.68 11.50 7.42
C LEU A 34 0.29 11.79 8.88
N ILE A 35 0.67 10.91 9.81
CA ILE A 35 0.36 11.06 11.24
C ILE A 35 1.06 12.30 11.82
N GLN A 36 2.36 12.46 11.55
CA GLN A 36 3.13 13.60 12.04
C GLN A 36 2.60 14.92 11.48
N ILE A 37 2.24 14.93 10.19
CA ILE A 37 1.68 16.11 9.53
C ILE A 37 0.32 16.49 10.14
N LEU A 38 -0.56 15.52 10.41
CA LEU A 38 -1.86 15.78 11.05
C LEU A 38 -1.71 16.25 12.50
N ASP A 39 -0.75 15.70 13.25
CA ASP A 39 -0.47 16.17 14.62
C ASP A 39 0.06 17.59 14.64
N LEU A 40 0.90 17.95 13.67
CA LEU A 40 1.40 19.32 13.49
C LEU A 40 0.23 20.27 13.15
N LEU A 41 -0.63 19.88 12.21
CA LEU A 41 -1.85 20.61 11.87
C LEU A 41 -2.72 20.84 13.11
N LYS A 42 -2.97 19.79 13.90
CA LYS A 42 -3.75 19.88 15.14
C LYS A 42 -3.14 20.89 16.13
N LYS A 43 -1.83 20.82 16.36
CA LYS A 43 -1.11 21.76 17.23
C LYS A 43 -1.22 23.21 16.75
N ILE A 44 -1.21 23.46 15.44
CA ILE A 44 -1.38 24.81 14.88
C ILE A 44 -2.83 25.30 15.08
N LEU A 45 -3.83 24.44 14.84
CA LEU A 45 -5.23 24.80 15.05
C LEU A 45 -5.53 25.10 16.52
N GLU A 46 -4.94 24.34 17.45
CA GLU A 46 -5.06 24.59 18.89
C GLU A 46 -4.40 25.91 19.31
N LYS A 47 -3.20 26.21 18.80
CA LYS A 47 -2.49 27.48 19.08
C LYS A 47 -3.20 28.71 18.52
N THR A 48 -3.83 28.57 17.36
CA THR A 48 -4.50 29.69 16.67
C THR A 48 -5.84 30.03 17.35
N GLY A 49 -6.38 29.15 18.19
CA GLY A 49 -7.66 29.32 18.89
C GLY A 49 -8.89 29.32 17.96
N LYS A 50 -8.68 29.36 16.63
CA LYS A 50 -9.69 29.30 15.58
C LYS A 50 -9.70 27.89 14.97
N LYS A 51 -10.80 27.18 15.20
CA LYS A 51 -11.04 25.86 14.59
C LYS A 51 -11.60 26.05 13.19
N ASP A 52 -10.73 26.36 12.24
CA ASP A 52 -11.13 26.54 10.85
C ASP A 52 -11.55 25.20 10.23
N LEU A 53 -12.86 24.95 10.24
CA LEU A 53 -13.44 23.69 9.78
C LEU A 53 -13.15 23.42 8.29
N LYS A 54 -12.97 24.47 7.50
CA LYS A 54 -12.59 24.36 6.07
C LYS A 54 -11.21 23.71 5.91
N VAL A 55 -10.25 24.10 6.75
CA VAL A 55 -8.88 23.55 6.74
C VAL A 55 -8.90 22.08 7.17
N ALA A 56 -9.69 21.75 8.20
CA ALA A 56 -9.90 20.37 8.62
C ALA A 56 -10.55 19.51 7.53
N GLY A 57 -11.53 20.05 6.80
CA GLY A 57 -12.16 19.36 5.66
C GLY A 57 -11.18 19.08 4.52
N MET A 58 -10.33 20.06 4.16
CA MET A 58 -9.28 19.85 3.16
C MET A 58 -8.27 18.79 3.62
N ALA A 59 -7.82 18.85 4.87
CA ALA A 59 -6.91 17.86 5.44
C ALA A 59 -7.51 16.44 5.46
N ALA A 60 -8.81 16.31 5.76
CA ALA A 60 -9.52 15.03 5.74
C ALA A 60 -9.67 14.46 4.31
N LEU A 61 -9.90 15.32 3.33
CA LEU A 61 -9.97 14.91 1.92
C LEU A 61 -8.59 14.43 1.43
N ALA A 62 -7.55 15.21 1.70
CA ALA A 62 -6.19 14.85 1.29
C ALA A 62 -5.70 13.58 2.00
N SER A 63 -6.04 13.39 3.27
CA SER A 63 -5.67 12.17 4.01
C SER A 63 -6.35 10.93 3.44
N SER A 64 -7.64 11.02 3.08
CA SER A 64 -8.37 9.95 2.39
C SER A 64 -7.73 9.60 1.04
N GLN A 65 -7.34 10.61 0.27
CA GLN A 65 -6.65 10.40 -1.01
C GLN A 65 -5.30 9.71 -0.85
N ILE A 66 -4.47 10.17 0.09
CA ILE A 66 -3.16 9.54 0.39
C ILE A 66 -3.37 8.07 0.80
N TYR A 67 -4.33 7.80 1.66
CA TYR A 67 -4.62 6.44 2.11
C TYR A 67 -5.04 5.54 0.95
N ARG A 68 -5.93 6.01 0.07
CA ARG A 68 -6.32 5.29 -1.15
C ARG A 68 -5.11 4.95 -2.01
N MET A 69 -4.21 5.91 -2.24
CA MET A 69 -3.01 5.70 -3.04
C MET A 69 -2.04 4.70 -2.40
N LYS A 70 -1.92 4.69 -1.05
CA LYS A 70 -1.12 3.66 -0.34
C LYS A 70 -1.70 2.27 -0.54
N VAL A 71 -3.02 2.12 -0.47
CA VAL A 71 -3.67 0.81 -0.70
C VAL A 71 -3.49 0.37 -2.16
N GLU A 72 -3.69 1.27 -3.12
CA GLU A 72 -3.49 0.99 -4.55
C GLU A 72 -2.05 0.56 -4.85
N SER A 73 -1.04 1.16 -4.21
CA SER A 73 0.35 0.78 -4.43
C SER A 73 0.68 -0.61 -3.88
N ILE A 74 0.10 -1.01 -2.74
CA ILE A 74 0.20 -2.38 -2.20
C ILE A 74 -0.39 -3.38 -3.20
N PHE A 75 -1.58 -3.11 -3.73
CA PHE A 75 -2.22 -4.00 -4.70
C PHE A 75 -1.46 -4.06 -6.03
N ALA A 76 -0.89 -2.95 -6.48
CA ALA A 76 -0.04 -2.93 -7.67
C ALA A 76 1.21 -3.82 -7.50
N LEU A 77 1.87 -3.74 -6.33
CA LEU A 77 3.00 -4.61 -5.99
C LEU A 77 2.60 -6.08 -5.93
N GLN A 78 1.47 -6.40 -5.30
CA GLN A 78 0.96 -7.77 -5.23
C GLN A 78 0.67 -8.33 -6.63
N ARG A 79 0.01 -7.54 -7.49
CA ARG A 79 -0.29 -7.93 -8.86
C ARG A 79 0.99 -8.18 -9.67
N ALA A 80 1.97 -7.28 -9.58
CA ALA A 80 3.26 -7.46 -10.23
C ALA A 80 4.00 -8.71 -9.74
N ALA A 81 3.89 -9.06 -8.46
CA ALA A 81 4.46 -10.29 -7.92
C ALA A 81 3.73 -11.55 -8.43
N MET A 82 2.40 -11.52 -8.52
CA MET A 82 1.60 -12.63 -9.07
C MET A 82 1.88 -12.86 -10.56
N GLU A 83 2.00 -11.78 -11.34
CA GLU A 83 2.37 -11.84 -12.77
C GLU A 83 3.79 -12.42 -12.96
N LYS A 84 4.74 -12.14 -12.06
CA LYS A 84 6.07 -12.76 -12.09
C LYS A 84 6.07 -14.23 -11.63
N LYS A 85 5.21 -14.59 -10.67
CA LYS A 85 5.16 -15.95 -10.10
C LYS A 85 4.54 -16.99 -11.04
N SER A 86 3.68 -16.57 -11.98
CA SER A 86 3.02 -17.48 -12.93
C SER A 86 3.97 -18.20 -13.89
N MET A 87 5.27 -17.82 -13.91
CA MET A 87 6.32 -18.48 -14.67
C MET A 87 7.31 -19.26 -13.79
N HIS A 88 6.90 -19.78 -12.63
CA HIS A 88 7.56 -21.02 -12.14
C HIS A 88 7.09 -22.14 -13.07
N GLN A 89 7.80 -22.21 -14.19
CA GLN A 89 7.97 -23.31 -15.10
C GLN A 89 7.42 -24.60 -14.46
N ARG A 90 6.24 -25.03 -14.90
CA ARG A 90 5.96 -26.47 -14.98
C ARG A 90 6.98 -26.98 -16.00
N THR A 91 8.24 -27.16 -15.60
CA THR A 91 9.08 -28.13 -16.27
C THR A 91 8.31 -29.43 -16.08
N ASP A 92 7.88 -30.06 -17.17
CA ASP A 92 7.67 -31.49 -17.13
C ASP A 92 8.95 -32.05 -16.54
N VAL A 93 8.89 -32.43 -15.27
CA VAL A 93 9.95 -33.21 -14.66
C VAL A 93 9.71 -34.57 -15.27
N ASP A 94 10.56 -34.96 -16.22
CA ASP A 94 10.61 -36.33 -16.70
C ASP A 94 11.03 -37.20 -15.51
N ILE A 95 10.03 -37.66 -14.76
CA ILE A 95 10.24 -38.62 -13.67
C ILE A 95 10.50 -39.95 -14.38
N GLU A 96 11.76 -40.38 -14.39
CA GLU A 96 12.09 -41.74 -14.79
C GLU A 96 11.27 -42.71 -13.94
N LEU A 97 10.46 -43.52 -14.61
CA LEU A 97 9.62 -44.52 -13.95
C LEU A 97 10.55 -45.56 -13.30
N ILE A 98 10.66 -45.53 -11.97
CA ILE A 98 11.41 -46.54 -11.22
C ILE A 98 10.75 -47.90 -11.50
N ASP A 99 11.49 -48.81 -12.13
CA ASP A 99 11.02 -50.16 -12.42
C ASP A 99 10.94 -50.93 -11.11
N ILE A 100 9.73 -51.14 -10.61
CA ILE A 100 9.51 -51.82 -9.34
C ILE A 100 9.87 -53.30 -9.55
N PRO A 101 10.77 -53.89 -8.75
CA PRO A 101 11.20 -55.27 -8.97
C PRO A 101 10.01 -56.22 -8.86
N TYR A 102 9.85 -57.05 -9.89
CA TYR A 102 8.83 -58.07 -9.96
C TYR A 102 8.99 -59.06 -8.80
N ARG A 103 8.01 -59.07 -7.87
CA ARG A 103 7.96 -60.02 -6.76
C ARG A 103 7.06 -61.20 -7.16
N HIS A 104 7.67 -62.32 -7.53
CA HIS A 104 6.94 -63.56 -7.78
C HIS A 104 6.53 -64.18 -6.44
N GLU A 105 5.26 -64.07 -6.07
CA GLU A 105 4.70 -64.84 -4.97
C GLU A 105 4.18 -66.17 -5.50
N SER A 106 4.75 -67.27 -5.01
CA SER A 106 4.36 -68.63 -5.41
C SER A 106 2.99 -68.96 -4.80
N THR A 107 1.92 -68.72 -5.57
CA THR A 107 0.58 -69.19 -5.19
C THR A 107 0.51 -70.70 -5.37
N TYR A 108 0.03 -71.43 -4.35
CA TYR A 108 -0.24 -72.85 -4.45
C TYR A 108 -1.36 -73.10 -5.47
N PRO A 109 -1.28 -74.15 -6.31
CA PRO A 109 -2.36 -74.47 -7.22
C PRO A 109 -3.60 -74.87 -6.42
N VAL A 110 -4.66 -74.07 -6.49
CA VAL A 110 -5.99 -74.43 -6.01
C VAL A 110 -6.68 -75.14 -7.16
N SER A 111 -6.85 -76.46 -7.04
CA SER A 111 -7.62 -77.27 -8.00
C SER A 111 -9.12 -76.97 -7.91
N LEU A 112 -9.80 -76.98 -9.06
CA LEU A 112 -11.27 -76.84 -9.20
C LEU A 112 -12.03 -78.01 -8.57
#